data_AF-A0A8J5U563-F1
#
_entry.id   AF-A0A8J5U563-F1
#
_cell.length_a   1.000
_cell.length_b   1.000
_cell.length_c   1.000
_cell.angle_alpha   90.00
_cell.angle_beta   90.00
_cell.angle_gamma   90.00
#
_symmetry.space_group_name_H-M   'P 1'
#
loop_
_entity.id
_entity.type
_entity.pdbx_description
1 polymer ?
#
loop_
_entity_poly.entity_id
_entity_poly.type
_entity_poly.pdbx_seq_one_letter_code
_entity_poly.pdbx_strand_id
1 'polypeptide(L)'
;MNEALHEARILNENVVLAHKFLAEPEAAALAFFPAAYYLQETQISKLQPGKVVIVCDCGGGTVDTAVYEICTVHPFRVKEVLPGQCILAGGCLLDDAFMQLLKDKVEMMTSHRAFQALKNSDFHRIVYNHWDLDMKVYFSDNYPTKHIDLPNKWAASRQKRMPVGQGDDITFTHGDIASIFNPIVGKITSLIEMEM
;
A
#
# COMPACT_ATOMS: atom_id res chain seq x y z
N MET A 1 1.38 16.44 14.39
CA MET A 1 1.22 17.26 13.17
C MET A 1 1.37 18.76 13.41
N ASN A 2 0.76 19.34 14.46
CA ASN A 2 0.98 20.74 14.84
C ASN A 2 2.45 21.12 15.06
N GLU A 3 3.18 20.28 15.79
CA GLU A 3 4.62 20.46 16.01
C GLU A 3 5.40 20.45 14.67
N ALA A 4 5.06 19.53 13.76
CA ALA A 4 5.66 19.49 12.42
C ALA A 4 5.38 20.77 11.60
N LEU A 5 4.18 21.36 11.71
CA LEU A 5 3.87 22.65 11.06
C LEU A 5 4.71 23.80 11.62
N HIS A 6 4.94 23.78 12.94
CA HIS A 6 5.77 24.78 13.62
C HIS A 6 7.23 24.65 13.22
N GLU A 7 7.80 23.45 13.28
CA GLU A 7 9.18 23.18 12.89
C GLU A 7 9.44 23.49 11.40
N ALA A 8 8.48 23.20 10.53
CA ALA A 8 8.52 23.56 9.11
C ALA A 8 8.30 25.06 8.84
N ARG A 9 8.00 25.87 9.86
CA ARG A 9 7.71 27.32 9.78
C ARG A 9 6.54 27.68 8.86
N ILE A 10 5.59 26.76 8.68
CA ILE A 10 4.37 26.99 7.89
C ILE A 10 3.44 27.95 8.63
N LEU A 11 3.32 27.81 9.96
CA LEU A 11 2.55 28.72 10.82
C LEU A 11 3.51 29.68 11.54
N ASN A 12 4.12 30.60 10.78
CA ASN A 12 4.97 31.63 11.35
C ASN A 12 4.16 32.89 11.72
N GLU A 13 4.82 33.84 12.38
CA GLU A 13 4.25 35.11 12.86
C GLU A 13 3.57 35.98 11.78
N ASN A 14 3.84 35.72 10.49
CA ASN A 14 3.20 36.41 9.37
C ASN A 14 1.93 35.72 8.84
N VAL A 15 1.56 34.54 9.38
CA VAL A 15 0.36 33.80 8.97
C VAL A 15 -0.76 34.06 9.97
N VAL A 16 -1.75 34.85 9.54
CA VAL A 16 -2.92 35.25 10.36
C VAL A 16 -4.14 34.34 10.12
N LEU A 17 -3.98 33.30 9.30
CA LEU A 17 -5.06 32.36 8.97
C LEU A 17 -5.14 31.24 10.03
N ALA A 18 -6.36 30.94 10.47
CA ALA A 18 -6.61 29.75 11.28
C ALA A 18 -6.39 28.51 10.41
N HIS A 19 -5.52 27.60 10.85
CA HIS A 19 -5.31 26.33 10.18
C HIS A 19 -6.42 25.35 10.60
N LYS A 20 -6.85 24.52 9.65
CA LYS A 20 -7.76 23.41 9.89
C LYS A 20 -7.11 22.15 9.32
N PHE A 21 -6.95 21.12 10.15
CA PHE A 21 -6.64 19.78 9.65
C PHE A 21 -7.90 19.17 9.07
N LEU A 22 -7.74 18.56 7.91
CA LEU A 22 -8.74 17.74 7.25
C LEU A 22 -8.31 16.29 7.41
N ALA A 23 -9.26 15.41 7.71
CA ALA A 23 -8.99 13.98 7.59
C ALA A 23 -8.71 13.65 6.11
N GLU A 24 -7.84 12.69 5.84
CA GLU A 24 -7.51 12.27 4.47
C GLU A 24 -8.77 11.88 3.65
N PRO A 25 -9.71 11.06 4.15
CA PRO A 25 -10.94 10.76 3.41
C PRO A 25 -11.85 12.00 3.21
N GLU A 26 -11.82 12.99 4.11
CA GLU A 26 -12.55 14.27 3.92
C GLU A 26 -11.92 15.08 2.79
N ALA A 27 -10.59 15.18 2.78
CA ALA A 27 -9.86 15.86 1.72
C ALA A 27 -10.09 15.18 0.35
N ALA A 28 -10.04 13.84 0.30
CA ALA A 28 -10.33 13.07 -0.91
C ALA A 28 -11.77 13.29 -1.40
N ALA A 29 -12.77 13.26 -0.50
CA ALA A 29 -14.15 13.55 -0.83
C ALA A 29 -14.32 14.96 -1.45
N LEU A 30 -13.75 15.97 -0.80
CA LEU A 30 -13.85 17.37 -1.25
C LEU A 30 -13.13 17.64 -2.57
N ALA A 31 -12.07 16.89 -2.88
CA ALA A 31 -11.36 17.01 -4.14
C ALA A 31 -12.07 16.26 -5.28
N PHE A 32 -12.45 15.01 -5.02
CA PHE A 32 -13.00 14.11 -6.04
C PHE A 32 -14.40 14.51 -6.46
N PHE A 33 -15.34 14.70 -5.51
CA PHE A 33 -16.76 14.84 -5.84
C PHE A 33 -17.12 16.10 -6.65
N PRO A 34 -16.51 17.28 -6.41
CA PRO A 34 -16.72 18.43 -7.28
C PRO A 34 -16.15 18.22 -8.68
N ALA A 35 -14.91 17.68 -8.81
CA ALA A 35 -14.28 17.43 -10.10
C ALA A 35 -15.08 16.43 -10.93
N ALA A 36 -15.48 15.34 -10.29
CA ALA A 36 -16.40 14.33 -10.79
C ALA A 36 -17.69 14.95 -11.38
N TYR A 37 -18.34 15.86 -10.64
CA TYR A 37 -19.55 16.53 -11.11
C TYR A 37 -19.32 17.37 -12.38
N TYR A 38 -18.21 18.10 -12.47
CA TYR A 38 -17.89 18.93 -13.64
C TYR A 38 -17.48 18.10 -14.87
N LEU A 39 -16.80 16.98 -14.68
CA LEU A 39 -16.28 16.13 -15.76
C LEU A 39 -17.33 15.18 -16.36
N GLN A 40 -18.55 15.13 -15.78
CA GLN A 40 -19.65 14.27 -16.22
C GLN A 40 -19.26 12.79 -16.39
N GLU A 41 -18.32 12.26 -15.60
CA GLU A 41 -17.96 10.85 -15.76
C GLU A 41 -19.16 9.96 -15.42
N THR A 42 -19.40 8.93 -16.22
CA THR A 42 -20.67 8.21 -16.28
C THR A 42 -21.05 7.48 -14.98
N GLN A 43 -20.07 7.17 -14.12
CA GLN A 43 -20.27 6.58 -12.80
C GLN A 43 -20.86 7.57 -11.76
N ILE A 44 -20.78 8.86 -12.03
CA ILE A 44 -21.11 9.97 -11.11
C ILE A 44 -22.57 10.43 -11.22
N SER A 45 -23.32 9.93 -12.21
CA SER A 45 -24.79 10.02 -12.22
C SER A 45 -25.45 9.50 -10.92
N LYS A 46 -24.68 8.78 -10.09
CA LYS A 46 -25.03 8.25 -8.76
C LYS A 46 -24.77 9.22 -7.58
N LEU A 47 -24.03 10.32 -7.75
CA LEU A 47 -23.79 11.29 -6.68
C LEU A 47 -24.96 12.26 -6.58
N GLN A 48 -25.98 11.87 -5.82
CA GLN A 48 -27.19 12.66 -5.60
C GLN A 48 -27.41 12.90 -4.11
N PRO A 49 -28.11 13.98 -3.73
CA PRO A 49 -28.53 14.17 -2.35
C PRO A 49 -29.21 12.93 -1.77
N GLY A 50 -28.88 12.59 -0.53
CA GLY A 50 -29.39 11.40 0.18
C GLY A 50 -28.65 10.09 -0.15
N LYS A 51 -27.64 10.11 -1.03
CA LYS A 51 -26.78 8.94 -1.26
C LYS A 51 -25.67 8.89 -0.23
N VAL A 52 -25.37 7.69 0.23
CA VAL A 52 -24.27 7.41 1.15
C VAL A 52 -23.10 6.85 0.35
N VAL A 53 -21.91 7.37 0.62
CA VAL A 53 -20.64 6.96 -0.02
C VAL A 53 -19.62 6.65 1.07
N ILE A 54 -18.83 5.62 0.84
CA ILE A 54 -17.66 5.31 1.66
C ILE A 54 -16.44 5.79 0.88
N VAL A 55 -15.60 6.60 1.52
CA VAL A 55 -14.27 6.94 1.01
C VAL A 55 -13.28 6.06 1.76
N CYS A 56 -12.52 5.26 1.02
CA CYS A 56 -11.46 4.41 1.56
C CYS A 56 -10.12 4.88 0.94
N ASP A 57 -9.33 5.58 1.74
CA ASP A 57 -7.98 6.01 1.38
C ASP A 57 -6.98 4.93 1.78
N CYS A 58 -6.41 4.25 0.79
CA CYS A 58 -5.45 3.17 1.00
C CYS A 58 -4.02 3.69 0.82
N GLY A 59 -3.46 4.21 1.91
CA GLY A 59 -2.15 4.83 1.93
C GLY A 59 -0.96 3.88 2.03
N GLY A 60 0.19 4.48 2.27
CA GLY A 60 1.46 3.75 2.45
C GLY A 60 1.56 3.04 3.80
N GLY A 61 0.99 3.60 4.87
CA GLY A 61 1.08 3.01 6.22
C GLY A 61 -0.23 2.88 6.96
N THR A 62 -1.24 3.64 6.54
CA THR A 62 -2.60 3.58 7.08
C THR A 62 -3.60 3.37 5.95
N VAL A 63 -4.73 2.79 6.32
CA VAL A 63 -5.95 2.84 5.53
C VAL A 63 -6.97 3.58 6.37
N ASP A 64 -7.50 4.65 5.78
CA ASP A 64 -8.42 5.57 6.43
C ASP A 64 -9.77 5.51 5.71
N THR A 65 -10.83 5.31 6.46
CA THR A 65 -12.20 5.25 5.93
C THR A 65 -13.07 6.32 6.53
N ALA A 66 -14.02 6.84 5.77
CA ALA A 66 -15.11 7.66 6.29
C ALA A 66 -16.37 7.49 5.44
N VAL A 67 -17.52 7.53 6.11
CA VAL A 67 -18.83 7.36 5.46
C VAL A 67 -19.55 8.69 5.43
N TYR A 68 -19.96 9.12 4.24
CA TYR A 68 -20.59 10.41 4.00
C TYR A 68 -21.95 10.28 3.34
N GLU A 69 -22.94 11.01 3.85
CA GLU A 69 -24.19 11.26 3.13
C GLU A 69 -24.04 12.56 2.34
N ILE A 70 -24.34 12.51 1.04
CA ILE A 70 -24.33 13.67 0.16
C ILE A 70 -25.55 14.54 0.50
N CYS A 71 -25.32 15.77 0.94
CA CYS A 71 -26.39 16.72 1.24
C CYS A 71 -26.75 17.56 0.01
N THR A 72 -25.74 18.12 -0.65
CA THR A 72 -25.91 18.94 -1.87
C THR A 72 -24.76 18.68 -2.82
N VAL A 73 -25.02 18.74 -4.13
CA VAL A 73 -23.99 18.52 -5.16
C VAL A 73 -23.37 19.84 -5.61
N HIS A 74 -24.14 20.94 -5.58
CA HIS A 74 -23.64 22.28 -5.89
C HIS A 74 -24.28 23.34 -4.97
N PRO A 75 -23.50 23.96 -4.04
CA PRO A 75 -22.12 23.59 -3.69
C PRO A 75 -22.06 22.16 -3.13
N PHE A 76 -20.93 21.47 -3.30
CA PHE A 76 -20.76 20.12 -2.78
C PHE A 76 -20.73 20.15 -1.24
N ARG A 77 -21.62 19.40 -0.60
CA ARG A 77 -21.68 19.25 0.86
C ARG A 77 -21.99 17.82 1.23
N VAL A 78 -21.29 17.36 2.26
CA VAL A 78 -21.49 16.04 2.87
C VAL A 78 -21.69 16.18 4.37
N LYS A 79 -22.33 15.18 4.93
CA LYS A 79 -22.42 14.95 6.37
C LYS A 79 -21.82 13.59 6.68
N GLU A 80 -20.95 13.53 7.68
CA GLU A 80 -20.43 12.26 8.20
C GLU A 80 -21.56 11.43 8.82
N VAL A 81 -21.65 10.17 8.42
CA VAL A 81 -22.67 9.20 8.87
C VAL A 81 -22.12 8.35 10.02
N LEU A 82 -20.88 7.90 9.88
CA LEU A 82 -20.15 7.09 10.85
C LEU A 82 -18.78 7.72 11.09
N PRO A 83 -18.27 7.71 12.35
CA PRO A 83 -16.92 8.16 12.64
C PRO A 83 -15.90 7.42 11.77
N GLY A 84 -15.06 8.17 11.07
CA GLY A 84 -14.00 7.57 10.26
C GLY A 84 -13.07 6.65 11.07
N GLN A 85 -12.56 5.61 10.41
CA GLN A 85 -11.62 4.66 11.00
C GLN A 85 -10.24 4.84 10.38
N CYS A 86 -9.20 4.51 11.15
CA CYS A 86 -7.82 4.51 10.71
C CYS A 86 -7.17 3.21 11.21
N ILE A 87 -6.72 2.36 10.29
CA ILE A 87 -6.09 1.09 10.63
C ILE A 87 -4.66 1.03 10.09
N LEU A 88 -3.81 0.26 10.77
CA LEU A 88 -2.47 -0.09 10.26
C LEU A 88 -2.61 -1.14 9.14
N ALA A 89 -2.65 -0.65 7.91
CA ALA A 89 -2.66 -1.38 6.67
C ALA A 89 -2.06 -0.48 5.58
N GLY A 90 -1.47 -1.06 4.54
CA GLY A 90 -0.92 -0.27 3.44
C GLY A 90 0.38 -0.83 2.89
N GLY A 91 1.00 -0.03 2.02
CA GLY A 91 2.18 -0.39 1.25
C GLY A 91 3.38 -0.86 2.08
N CYS A 92 3.66 -0.25 3.24
CA CYS A 92 4.82 -0.58 4.06
C CYS A 92 4.74 -1.98 4.66
N LEU A 93 3.53 -2.45 5.00
CA LEU A 93 3.34 -3.82 5.48
C LEU A 93 3.54 -4.84 4.37
N LEU A 94 3.20 -4.48 3.13
CA LEU A 94 3.53 -5.30 1.96
C LEU A 94 5.05 -5.35 1.75
N ASP A 95 5.75 -4.22 1.92
CA ASP A 95 7.22 -4.13 1.79
C ASP A 95 7.95 -4.99 2.82
N ASP A 96 7.51 -4.92 4.08
CA ASP A 96 8.06 -5.72 5.16
C ASP A 96 7.83 -7.23 4.93
N ALA A 97 6.61 -7.60 4.50
CA ALA A 97 6.27 -8.98 4.18
C ALA A 97 7.06 -9.51 2.99
N PHE A 98 7.26 -8.71 1.94
CA PHE A 98 8.12 -9.10 0.81
C PHE A 98 9.58 -9.27 1.24
N MET A 99 10.12 -8.33 2.02
CA MET A 99 11.49 -8.42 2.52
C MET A 99 11.69 -9.69 3.36
N GLN A 100 10.72 -10.05 4.21
CA GLN A 100 10.76 -11.29 4.98
C GLN A 100 10.74 -12.52 4.07
N LEU A 101 9.80 -12.59 3.12
CA LEU A 101 9.69 -13.70 2.18
C LEU A 101 10.96 -13.88 1.34
N LEU A 102 11.55 -12.79 0.88
CA LEU A 102 12.81 -12.80 0.14
C LEU A 102 13.95 -13.35 1.00
N LYS A 103 14.06 -12.91 2.26
CA LYS A 103 15.06 -13.44 3.19
C LYS A 103 14.90 -14.92 3.45
N ASP A 104 13.67 -15.38 3.67
CA ASP A 104 13.36 -16.80 3.91
C ASP A 104 13.77 -17.66 2.70
N LYS A 105 13.41 -17.23 1.48
CA LYS A 105 13.83 -17.92 0.25
C LYS A 105 15.35 -17.94 0.09
N VAL A 106 16.05 -16.84 0.39
CA VAL A 106 17.52 -16.78 0.30
C VAL A 106 18.20 -17.64 1.37
N GLU A 107 17.68 -17.69 2.59
CA GLU A 107 18.20 -18.56 3.66
C GLU A 107 18.08 -20.05 3.28
N MET A 108 16.96 -20.43 2.65
CA MET A 108 16.77 -21.81 2.15
C MET A 108 17.76 -22.20 1.04
N MET A 109 18.21 -21.24 0.23
CA MET A 109 19.09 -21.49 -0.92
C MET A 109 20.59 -21.38 -0.60
N THR A 110 20.95 -20.72 0.51
CA THR A 110 22.33 -20.42 0.88
C THR A 110 22.76 -21.18 2.15
N SER A 111 24.07 -21.25 2.40
CA SER A 111 24.54 -21.74 3.70
C SER A 111 24.19 -20.74 4.82
N HIS A 112 23.88 -21.23 6.01
CA HIS A 112 23.55 -20.36 7.15
C HIS A 112 24.62 -19.30 7.43
N ARG A 113 25.91 -19.65 7.31
CA ARG A 113 27.02 -18.69 7.45
C ARG A 113 26.98 -17.58 6.41
N ALA A 114 26.62 -17.91 5.17
CA ALA A 114 26.54 -16.92 4.10
C ALA A 114 25.33 -16.00 4.28
N PHE A 115 24.17 -16.56 4.66
CA PHE A 115 22.98 -15.77 4.97
C PHE A 115 23.24 -14.78 6.12
N GLN A 116 23.87 -15.23 7.22
CA GLN A 116 24.23 -14.37 8.36
C GLN A 116 25.22 -13.24 8.01
N ALA A 117 25.95 -13.35 6.90
CA ALA A 117 26.85 -12.30 6.42
C ALA A 117 26.13 -11.25 5.56
N LEU A 118 24.88 -11.50 5.13
CA LEU A 118 24.10 -10.57 4.32
C LEU A 118 23.57 -9.41 5.14
N LYS A 119 23.54 -8.24 4.51
CA LYS A 119 22.93 -7.02 5.04
C LYS A 119 21.66 -6.70 4.25
N ASN A 120 20.76 -5.90 4.82
CA ASN A 120 19.57 -5.42 4.11
C ASN A 120 19.93 -4.76 2.75
N SER A 121 21.08 -4.07 2.67
CA SER A 121 21.59 -3.47 1.43
C SER A 121 21.83 -4.49 0.30
N ASP A 122 22.15 -5.75 0.63
CA ASP A 122 22.38 -6.77 -0.38
C ASP A 122 21.08 -7.17 -1.11
N PHE A 123 19.93 -6.96 -0.47
CA PHE A 123 18.60 -7.23 -1.04
C PHE A 123 18.04 -6.05 -1.85
N HIS A 124 18.60 -4.84 -1.68
CA HIS A 124 18.07 -3.59 -2.25
C HIS A 124 17.82 -3.68 -3.75
N ARG A 125 18.75 -4.28 -4.52
CA ARG A 125 18.60 -4.42 -5.97
C ARG A 125 17.39 -5.28 -6.34
N ILE A 126 17.12 -6.35 -5.58
CA ILE A 126 15.99 -7.24 -5.84
C ILE A 126 14.69 -6.54 -5.47
N VAL A 127 14.65 -5.94 -4.28
CA VAL A 127 13.49 -5.19 -3.77
C VAL A 127 13.12 -4.07 -4.75
N TYR A 128 14.08 -3.22 -5.11
CA TYR A 128 13.80 -2.12 -6.02
C TYR A 128 13.34 -2.60 -7.41
N ASN A 129 14.11 -3.48 -8.05
CA ASN A 129 13.84 -3.84 -9.46
C ASN A 129 12.63 -4.75 -9.64
N HIS A 130 12.33 -5.61 -8.67
CA HIS A 130 11.31 -6.65 -8.84
C HIS A 130 10.10 -6.44 -7.95
N TRP A 131 10.26 -5.86 -6.77
CA TRP A 131 9.14 -5.56 -5.90
C TRP A 131 8.55 -4.19 -6.20
N ASP A 132 9.32 -3.11 -6.00
CA ASP A 132 8.81 -1.73 -6.10
C ASP A 132 8.37 -1.36 -7.53
N LEU A 133 9.07 -1.87 -8.55
CA LEU A 133 8.82 -1.55 -9.96
C LEU A 133 7.94 -2.56 -10.69
N ASP A 134 7.64 -3.73 -10.12
CA ASP A 134 6.92 -4.79 -10.82
C ASP A 134 5.87 -5.48 -9.93
N MET A 135 6.29 -6.40 -9.05
CA MET A 135 5.36 -7.24 -8.28
C MET A 135 4.36 -6.42 -7.47
N LYS A 136 4.80 -5.39 -6.75
CA LYS A 136 3.91 -4.58 -5.92
C LYS A 136 2.89 -3.79 -6.76
N VAL A 137 3.30 -3.35 -7.96
CA VAL A 137 2.53 -2.44 -8.82
C VAL A 137 1.54 -3.19 -9.72
N TYR A 138 1.93 -4.34 -10.24
CA TYR A 138 1.19 -5.06 -11.28
C TYR A 138 0.57 -6.38 -10.82
N PHE A 139 0.69 -6.74 -9.54
CA PHE A 139 0.08 -7.96 -9.02
C PHE A 139 -1.45 -7.96 -9.24
N SER A 140 -1.94 -9.06 -9.77
CA SER A 140 -3.33 -9.32 -10.15
C SER A 140 -3.54 -10.83 -10.30
N ASP A 141 -4.79 -11.27 -10.47
CA ASP A 141 -5.15 -12.70 -10.52
C ASP A 141 -4.31 -13.55 -11.49
N ASN A 142 -3.88 -12.97 -12.61
CA ASN A 142 -3.09 -13.67 -13.64
C ASN A 142 -1.59 -13.31 -13.58
N TYR A 143 -1.12 -12.75 -12.46
CA TYR A 143 0.28 -12.35 -12.34
C TYR A 143 1.21 -13.57 -12.46
N PRO A 144 2.18 -13.55 -13.39
CA PRO A 144 2.99 -14.72 -13.68
C PRO A 144 4.02 -15.00 -12.59
N THR A 145 4.41 -16.28 -12.47
CA THR A 145 5.59 -16.66 -11.68
C THR A 145 6.82 -15.90 -12.17
N LYS A 146 7.57 -15.32 -11.24
CA LYS A 146 8.82 -14.60 -11.52
C LYS A 146 10.03 -15.44 -11.12
N HIS A 147 11.04 -15.39 -11.98
CA HIS A 147 12.33 -16.03 -11.79
C HIS A 147 13.37 -14.91 -11.73
N ILE A 148 14.08 -14.78 -10.60
CA ILE A 148 15.05 -13.70 -10.36
C ILE A 148 16.42 -14.32 -10.12
N ASP A 149 17.37 -14.04 -11.00
CA ASP A 149 18.73 -14.54 -10.87
C ASP A 149 19.35 -14.18 -9.51
N LEU A 150 19.90 -15.19 -8.84
CA LEU A 150 20.64 -14.99 -7.61
C LEU A 150 21.87 -14.11 -7.88
N PRO A 151 22.10 -13.04 -7.10
CA PRO A 151 23.36 -12.33 -7.11
C PRO A 151 24.54 -13.29 -6.97
N ASN A 152 25.57 -13.13 -7.82
CA ASN A 152 26.74 -14.02 -7.87
C ASN A 152 27.40 -14.28 -6.49
N LYS A 153 27.35 -13.28 -5.59
CA LYS A 153 27.88 -13.38 -4.23
C LYS A 153 27.15 -14.43 -3.38
N TRP A 154 25.87 -14.67 -3.66
CA TRP A 154 25.02 -15.63 -2.94
C TRP A 154 25.14 -17.01 -3.58
N ALA A 155 25.18 -17.04 -4.91
CA ALA A 155 25.34 -18.25 -5.72
C ALA A 155 26.67 -18.99 -5.48
N ALA A 156 27.72 -18.31 -5.02
CA ALA A 156 28.99 -18.94 -4.65
C ALA A 156 28.95 -19.70 -3.30
N SER A 157 27.89 -19.51 -2.51
CA SER A 157 27.74 -20.05 -1.14
C SER A 157 26.67 -21.15 -1.01
N ARG A 158 26.28 -21.74 -2.15
CA ARG A 158 25.19 -22.71 -2.28
C ARG A 158 25.32 -23.89 -1.32
N GLN A 159 24.18 -24.37 -0.83
CA GLN A 159 24.12 -25.69 -0.21
C GLN A 159 24.27 -26.77 -1.29
N LYS A 160 25.17 -27.74 -1.09
CA LYS A 160 25.43 -28.88 -2.02
C LYS A 160 24.23 -29.81 -2.25
N ARG A 161 23.07 -29.57 -1.63
CA ARG A 161 21.90 -30.47 -1.61
C ARG A 161 20.74 -30.04 -2.53
N MET A 162 20.89 -29.00 -3.34
CA MET A 162 19.83 -28.64 -4.29
C MET A 162 19.76 -29.68 -5.43
N PRO A 163 18.55 -30.13 -5.82
CA PRO A 163 18.37 -31.03 -6.96
C PRO A 163 18.96 -30.44 -8.25
N VAL A 164 19.57 -31.28 -9.08
CA VAL A 164 20.11 -30.88 -10.39
C VAL A 164 18.98 -30.27 -11.23
N GLY A 165 19.13 -29.02 -11.66
CA GLY A 165 18.14 -28.29 -12.48
C GLY A 165 17.25 -27.30 -11.71
N GLN A 166 17.33 -27.23 -10.38
CA GLN A 166 16.81 -26.10 -9.60
C GLN A 166 17.97 -25.26 -9.07
N GLY A 167 17.94 -23.94 -9.26
CA GLY A 167 18.68 -23.04 -8.37
C GLY A 167 19.74 -22.14 -8.96
N ASP A 168 19.47 -21.47 -10.08
CA ASP A 168 20.16 -20.21 -10.42
C ASP A 168 19.32 -18.98 -10.08
N ASP A 169 18.02 -19.17 -9.85
CA ASP A 169 17.03 -18.12 -9.63
C ASP A 169 16.21 -18.33 -8.34
N ILE A 170 15.81 -17.21 -7.73
CA ILE A 170 14.77 -17.18 -6.72
C ILE A 170 13.43 -17.15 -7.45
N THR A 171 12.60 -18.16 -7.21
CA THR A 171 11.25 -18.23 -7.76
C THR A 171 10.23 -17.61 -6.82
N PHE A 172 9.44 -16.66 -7.34
CA PHE A 172 8.25 -16.09 -6.71
C PHE A 172 7.02 -16.50 -7.50
N THR A 173 6.25 -17.43 -6.94
CA THR A 173 4.98 -17.90 -7.53
C THR A 173 3.87 -16.88 -7.29
N HIS A 174 2.75 -17.04 -8.00
CA HIS A 174 1.55 -16.25 -7.71
C HIS A 174 1.12 -16.40 -6.23
N GLY A 175 1.16 -17.63 -5.70
CA GLY A 175 0.79 -17.90 -4.30
C GLY A 175 1.72 -17.22 -3.29
N ASP A 176 3.01 -17.13 -3.60
CA ASP A 176 3.98 -16.38 -2.80
C ASP A 176 3.59 -14.90 -2.68
N ILE A 177 3.30 -14.25 -3.81
CA ILE A 177 2.93 -12.83 -3.82
C ILE A 177 1.54 -12.63 -3.21
N ALA A 178 0.58 -13.51 -3.50
CA ALA A 178 -0.74 -13.49 -2.87
C ALA A 178 -0.66 -13.58 -1.34
N SER A 179 0.28 -14.36 -0.79
CA SER A 179 0.47 -14.47 0.66
C SER A 179 0.87 -13.16 1.34
N ILE A 180 1.47 -12.22 0.59
CA ILE A 180 1.80 -10.86 1.06
C ILE A 180 0.55 -9.97 1.04
N PHE A 181 -0.21 -10.01 -0.06
CA PHE A 181 -1.37 -9.12 -0.24
C PHE A 181 -2.60 -9.54 0.56
N ASN A 182 -2.92 -10.83 0.58
CA ASN A 182 -4.19 -11.34 1.15
C ASN A 182 -4.45 -10.89 2.59
N PRO A 183 -3.47 -10.92 3.53
CA PRO A 183 -3.72 -10.46 4.90
C PRO A 183 -4.00 -8.96 4.99
N ILE A 184 -3.38 -8.14 4.12
CA ILE A 184 -3.55 -6.69 4.13
C ILE A 184 -4.86 -6.30 3.45
N VAL A 185 -5.13 -6.85 2.27
CA VAL A 185 -6.40 -6.67 1.56
C VAL A 185 -7.57 -7.16 2.42
N GLY A 186 -7.42 -8.31 3.09
CA GLY A 186 -8.45 -8.85 3.99
C GLY A 186 -8.80 -7.89 5.14
N LYS A 187 -7.80 -7.22 5.74
CA LYS A 187 -8.06 -6.18 6.76
C LYS A 187 -8.88 -5.02 6.20
N ILE A 188 -8.56 -4.58 4.98
CA ILE A 188 -9.24 -3.47 4.30
C ILE A 188 -10.67 -3.85 3.96
N THR A 189 -10.89 -5.02 3.37
CA THR A 189 -12.23 -5.48 3.01
C THR A 189 -13.10 -5.68 4.24
N SER A 190 -12.57 -6.27 5.31
CA SER A 190 -13.31 -6.40 6.57
C SER A 190 -13.64 -5.06 7.20
N LEU A 191 -12.76 -4.05 7.09
CA LEU A 191 -13.07 -2.69 7.54
C LEU A 191 -14.25 -2.11 6.77
N ILE A 192 -14.22 -2.18 5.43
CA ILE A 192 -15.30 -1.67 4.58
C ILE A 192 -16.62 -2.40 4.88
N GLU A 193 -16.60 -3.72 5.03
CA GLU A 193 -17.80 -4.51 5.35
C GLU A 193 -18.45 -4.13 6.69
N MET A 194 -17.67 -3.67 7.67
CA MET A 194 -18.21 -3.18 8.96
C MET A 194 -18.89 -1.81 8.84
N GLU A 195 -18.63 -1.07 7.77
CA GLU A 195 -19.11 0.30 7.55
C GLU A 195 -20.24 0.41 6.52
N MET A 196 -20.63 -0.73 5.92
CA MET A 196 -21.78 -0.87 5.02
C MET A 196 -23.10 -1.09 5.77
#